data_AF-A0A4Q5QHA0-F1
#
_entry.id   AF-A0A4Q5QHA0-F1
#
_cell.length_a   1.000
_cell.length_b   1.000
_cell.length_c   1.000
_cell.angle_alpha   90.00
_cell.angle_beta   90.00
_cell.angle_gamma   90.00
#
_symmetry.space_group_name_H-M   'P 1'
#
loop_
_entity.id
_entity.type
_entity.pdbx_description
1 polymer ?
#
loop_
_entity_poly.entity_id
_entity_poly.type
_entity_poly.pdbx_seq_one_letter_code
_entity_poly.pdbx_strand_id
1 'polypeptide(L)'
;MDFLRSYGPLPSSNAQFDEHVQSTAKRKNVRPLHVTAAKKDALEKAWASSDRPSVVLTGTAGDGKTYTCRRALEDAGADMTAWATEKVLDVQLPGKGPVKVVKDLAELTDDEKAEVYDAFAASVTGVDGAIPLVLASNDGQLVAFVRQFADRHPAGPAIDEAIRKMLVEESEVSADLSLRLYNLSRQPHDALFGEVVDAIVKHPDWSRCDGCTLLVAGTCPIRRNLAILAKSDDPSLRLRLSQLIRIAALNGTHLPVRQLLLLCSNILLGDGKS
;
A
#
# COMPACT_ATOMS: atom_id res chain seq x y z
N MET A 1 -9.91 -17.74 -11.27
CA MET A 1 -8.65 -18.34 -11.75
C MET A 1 -7.67 -17.25 -12.18
N ASP A 2 -7.84 -16.66 -13.36
CA ASP A 2 -6.90 -15.65 -13.90
C ASP A 2 -6.69 -14.41 -13.03
N PHE A 3 -7.72 -13.97 -12.29
CA PHE A 3 -7.59 -12.85 -11.35
C PHE A 3 -6.71 -13.19 -10.14
N LEU A 4 -6.81 -14.39 -9.56
CA LEU A 4 -5.89 -14.78 -8.47
C LEU A 4 -4.45 -14.98 -8.98
N ARG A 5 -4.27 -15.28 -10.27
CA ARG A 5 -2.96 -15.35 -10.93
C ARG A 5 -2.31 -13.99 -11.12
N SER A 6 -3.05 -12.87 -11.16
CA SER A 6 -2.43 -11.53 -11.22
C SER A 6 -1.73 -11.14 -9.91
N TYR A 7 -2.00 -11.85 -8.82
CA TYR A 7 -1.22 -11.76 -7.58
C TYR A 7 0.01 -12.69 -7.57
N GLY A 8 0.25 -13.43 -8.67
CA GLY A 8 1.43 -14.27 -8.93
C GLY A 8 2.70 -13.43 -9.23
N PRO A 9 3.87 -14.07 -9.41
CA PRO A 9 5.13 -13.36 -9.62
C PRO A 9 5.07 -12.52 -10.91
N LEU A 10 5.24 -11.21 -10.77
CA LEU A 10 5.37 -10.25 -11.86
C LEU A 10 6.73 -9.54 -11.74
N PRO A 11 7.48 -9.35 -12.84
CA PRO A 11 8.79 -8.70 -12.83
C PRO A 11 8.75 -7.16 -12.65
N SER A 12 7.63 -6.59 -12.18
CA SER A 12 7.34 -5.14 -12.24
C SER A 12 7.33 -4.41 -10.87
N SER A 13 7.40 -3.07 -10.91
CA SER A 13 7.40 -2.15 -9.74
C SER A 13 6.09 -2.21 -8.93
N ASN A 14 5.99 -1.46 -7.82
CA ASN A 14 4.80 -1.47 -6.96
C ASN A 14 3.59 -0.76 -7.53
N ALA A 15 3.78 0.43 -8.10
CA ALA A 15 2.71 1.17 -8.76
C ALA A 15 2.13 0.34 -9.92
N GLN A 16 3.00 -0.25 -10.74
CA GLN A 16 2.59 -1.14 -11.83
C GLN A 16 1.86 -2.39 -11.36
N PHE A 17 2.16 -2.92 -10.16
CA PHE A 17 1.43 -4.06 -9.62
C PHE A 17 0.00 -3.70 -9.21
N ASP A 18 -0.19 -2.57 -8.51
CA ASP A 18 -1.54 -2.10 -8.16
C ASP A 18 -2.38 -1.82 -9.43
N GLU A 19 -1.80 -1.14 -10.43
CA GLU A 19 -2.45 -0.87 -11.71
C GLU A 19 -2.74 -2.16 -12.51
N HIS A 20 -1.83 -3.13 -12.49
CA HIS A 20 -2.05 -4.43 -13.12
C HIS A 20 -3.19 -5.22 -12.47
N VAL A 21 -3.26 -5.23 -11.14
CA VAL A 21 -4.35 -5.86 -10.39
C VAL A 21 -5.68 -5.16 -10.71
N GLN A 22 -5.72 -3.83 -10.72
CA GLN A 22 -6.91 -3.04 -11.05
C GLN A 22 -7.39 -3.25 -12.49
N SER A 23 -6.49 -3.18 -13.46
CA SER A 23 -6.83 -3.43 -14.87
C SER A 23 -7.33 -4.84 -15.10
N THR A 24 -6.74 -5.84 -14.44
CA THR A 24 -7.19 -7.24 -14.52
C THR A 24 -8.55 -7.43 -13.86
N ALA A 25 -8.78 -6.84 -12.69
CA ALA A 25 -10.08 -6.84 -12.02
C ALA A 25 -11.19 -6.27 -12.91
N LYS A 26 -10.95 -5.09 -13.51
CA LYS A 26 -11.87 -4.42 -14.43
C LYS A 26 -12.16 -5.28 -15.67
N ARG A 27 -11.11 -5.79 -16.33
CA ARG A 27 -11.24 -6.64 -17.53
C ARG A 27 -12.01 -7.93 -17.25
N LYS A 28 -11.82 -8.52 -16.07
CA LYS A 28 -12.49 -9.77 -15.68
C LYS A 28 -13.83 -9.54 -14.96
N ASN A 29 -14.22 -8.28 -14.77
CA ASN A 29 -15.40 -7.87 -14.02
C ASN A 29 -15.46 -8.54 -12.63
N VAL A 30 -14.33 -8.60 -11.92
CA VAL A 30 -14.20 -9.18 -10.57
C VAL A 30 -13.86 -8.06 -9.60
N ARG A 31 -14.39 -8.11 -8.37
CA ARG A 31 -14.04 -7.11 -7.35
C ARG A 31 -12.57 -7.28 -6.93
N PRO A 32 -11.77 -6.20 -6.80
CA PRO A 32 -10.42 -6.30 -6.27
C PRO A 32 -10.41 -6.86 -4.83
N LEU A 33 -9.33 -7.54 -4.43
CA LEU A 33 -9.16 -7.89 -3.02
C LEU A 33 -8.98 -6.61 -2.19
N HIS A 34 -9.81 -6.48 -1.16
CA HIS A 34 -9.69 -5.41 -0.18
C HIS A 34 -8.98 -5.97 1.06
N VAL A 35 -7.68 -5.70 1.14
CA VAL A 35 -6.91 -5.86 2.38
C VAL A 35 -6.96 -4.52 3.09
N THR A 36 -7.02 -4.50 4.43
CA THR A 36 -7.01 -3.22 5.16
C THR A 36 -5.80 -2.41 4.70
N ALA A 37 -6.06 -1.24 4.11
CA ALA A 37 -4.99 -0.33 3.74
C ALA A 37 -4.44 0.25 5.05
N ALA A 38 -3.32 -0.28 5.51
CA ALA A 38 -2.77 0.14 6.77
C ALA A 38 -2.39 1.63 6.74
N LYS A 39 -2.67 2.35 7.83
CA LYS A 39 -2.51 3.81 7.93
C LYS A 39 -3.38 4.64 6.97
N LYS A 40 -4.33 4.03 6.24
CA LYS A 40 -5.37 4.73 5.47
C LYS A 40 -6.19 5.70 6.33
N ASP A 41 -6.65 5.24 7.50
CA ASP A 41 -7.37 6.11 8.44
C ASP A 41 -6.49 7.24 8.99
N ALA A 42 -5.17 7.03 9.03
CA ALA A 42 -4.22 8.05 9.47
C ALA A 42 -4.06 9.17 8.42
N LEU A 43 -4.07 8.82 7.12
CA LEU A 43 -4.17 9.78 6.02
C LEU A 43 -5.48 10.58 6.08
N GLU A 44 -6.61 9.90 6.26
CA GLU A 44 -7.90 10.59 6.37
C GLU A 44 -7.94 11.58 7.54
N LYS A 45 -7.37 11.19 8.69
CA LYS A 45 -7.21 12.06 9.86
C LYS A 45 -6.25 13.22 9.61
N ALA A 46 -5.19 13.02 8.81
CA ALA A 46 -4.27 14.10 8.42
C ALA A 46 -4.96 15.13 7.53
N TRP A 47 -5.77 14.69 6.56
CA TRP A 47 -6.48 15.63 5.69
C TRP A 47 -7.62 16.36 6.39
N ALA A 48 -8.18 15.76 7.45
CA ALA A 48 -9.25 16.36 8.25
C ALA A 48 -8.74 17.26 9.38
N SER A 49 -7.44 17.25 9.70
CA SER A 49 -6.91 18.10 10.77
C SER A 49 -6.76 19.54 10.28
N SER A 50 -6.89 20.51 11.19
CA SER A 50 -6.87 21.93 10.85
C SER A 50 -5.53 22.41 10.28
N ASP A 51 -4.44 21.78 10.72
CA ASP A 51 -3.06 22.02 10.29
C ASP A 51 -2.71 21.33 8.96
N ARG A 52 -3.58 20.41 8.48
CA ARG A 52 -3.47 19.65 7.22
C ARG A 52 -2.02 19.32 6.84
N PRO A 53 -1.30 18.52 7.64
CA PRO A 53 0.12 18.28 7.41
C PRO A 53 0.36 17.48 6.14
N SER A 54 1.54 17.68 5.55
CA SER A 54 2.04 16.78 4.51
C SER A 54 2.29 15.40 5.09
N VAL A 55 2.06 14.36 4.29
CA VAL A 55 2.18 12.96 4.70
C VAL A 55 3.16 12.24 3.78
N VAL A 56 4.09 11.51 4.38
CA VAL A 56 4.98 10.59 3.68
C VAL A 56 4.60 9.16 4.03
N LEU A 57 4.28 8.34 3.02
CA LEU A 57 4.17 6.90 3.15
C LEU A 57 5.50 6.27 2.72
N THR A 58 6.20 5.67 3.68
CA THR A 58 7.47 4.99 3.44
C THR A 58 7.37 3.48 3.67
N GLY A 59 8.44 2.74 3.39
CA GLY A 59 8.49 1.29 3.51
C GLY A 59 9.23 0.65 2.34
N THR A 60 9.28 -0.67 2.30
CA THR A 60 9.98 -1.43 1.28
C THR A 60 9.11 -1.73 0.05
N ALA A 61 9.71 -2.37 -0.94
CA ALA A 61 8.98 -2.76 -2.13
C ALA A 61 7.94 -3.84 -1.81
N GLY A 62 6.69 -3.59 -2.19
CA GLY A 62 5.58 -4.54 -2.02
C GLY A 62 4.73 -4.29 -0.78
N ASP A 63 5.02 -3.25 0.01
CA ASP A 63 4.27 -2.89 1.24
C ASP A 63 2.95 -2.14 0.97
N GLY A 64 2.61 -1.88 -0.30
CA GLY A 64 1.32 -1.30 -0.65
C GLY A 64 1.18 0.20 -0.39
N LYS A 65 2.28 0.98 -0.45
CA LYS A 65 2.24 2.46 -0.35
C LYS A 65 1.27 3.10 -1.35
N THR A 66 1.44 2.79 -2.64
CA THR A 66 0.58 3.30 -3.72
C THR A 66 -0.87 2.84 -3.57
N TYR A 67 -1.09 1.58 -3.17
CA TYR A 67 -2.42 1.04 -2.84
C TYR A 67 -3.08 1.80 -1.69
N THR A 68 -2.32 2.09 -0.63
CA THR A 68 -2.79 2.82 0.56
C THR A 68 -3.19 4.25 0.21
N CYS A 69 -2.36 4.96 -0.57
CA CYS A 69 -2.71 6.28 -1.10
C CYS A 69 -4.02 6.23 -1.91
N ARG A 70 -4.08 5.34 -2.91
CA ARG A 70 -5.26 5.19 -3.76
C ARG A 70 -6.52 4.97 -2.93
N ARG A 71 -6.45 4.04 -1.97
CA ARG A 71 -7.59 3.64 -1.16
C ARG A 71 -8.08 4.77 -0.25
N ALA A 72 -7.15 5.51 0.36
CA ALA A 72 -7.50 6.65 1.18
C ALA A 72 -8.20 7.75 0.35
N LEU A 73 -7.74 8.00 -0.88
CA LEU A 73 -8.38 8.96 -1.78
C LEU A 73 -9.79 8.51 -2.22
N GLU A 74 -9.93 7.25 -2.63
CA GLU A 74 -11.23 6.66 -2.98
C GLU A 74 -12.25 6.79 -1.84
N ASP A 75 -11.85 6.43 -0.62
CA ASP A 75 -12.73 6.48 0.55
C ASP A 75 -13.01 7.93 0.99
N ALA A 76 -12.11 8.87 0.69
CA ALA A 76 -12.35 10.30 0.84
C ALA A 76 -13.23 10.91 -0.28
N GLY A 77 -13.64 10.12 -1.28
CA GLY A 77 -14.50 10.58 -2.38
C GLY A 77 -13.77 11.41 -3.45
N ALA A 78 -12.46 11.23 -3.58
CA ALA A 78 -11.66 11.90 -4.61
C ALA A 78 -12.03 11.45 -6.03
N ASP A 79 -11.82 12.32 -7.02
CA ASP A 79 -11.80 11.92 -8.43
C ASP A 79 -10.53 11.13 -8.74
N MET A 80 -10.71 9.90 -9.23
CA MET A 80 -9.63 8.96 -9.53
C MET A 80 -9.33 8.85 -11.02
N THR A 81 -9.93 9.70 -11.87
CA THR A 81 -9.82 9.61 -13.34
C THR A 81 -8.37 9.71 -13.82
N ALA A 82 -7.59 10.63 -13.25
CA ALA A 82 -6.16 10.82 -13.57
C ALA A 82 -5.24 9.76 -12.95
N TRP A 83 -5.75 8.91 -12.04
CA TRP A 83 -4.92 7.95 -11.31
C TRP A 83 -4.29 6.89 -12.21
N ALA A 84 -4.78 6.60 -13.40
CA ALA A 84 -4.12 5.61 -14.26
C ALA A 84 -2.98 6.20 -15.11
N THR A 85 -2.93 7.53 -15.28
CA THR A 85 -2.10 8.18 -16.31
C THR A 85 -1.03 9.10 -15.72
N GLU A 86 -1.28 9.67 -14.54
CA GLU A 86 -0.42 10.69 -13.96
C GLU A 86 0.44 10.14 -12.81
N LYS A 87 1.69 10.59 -12.70
CA LYS A 87 2.60 10.20 -11.60
C LYS A 87 2.42 11.08 -10.37
N VAL A 88 2.10 12.35 -10.61
CA VAL A 88 1.81 13.39 -9.64
C VAL A 88 0.42 13.93 -9.95
N LEU A 89 -0.45 13.98 -8.94
CA LEU A 89 -1.85 14.37 -9.10
C LEU A 89 -2.18 15.54 -8.20
N ASP A 90 -2.95 16.49 -8.71
CA ASP A 90 -3.62 17.49 -7.90
C ASP A 90 -5.08 17.06 -7.69
N VAL A 91 -5.40 16.68 -6.46
CA VAL A 91 -6.67 16.05 -6.11
C VAL A 91 -7.47 16.97 -5.22
N GLN A 92 -8.73 17.21 -5.57
CA GLN A 92 -9.66 17.92 -4.70
C GLN A 92 -10.39 16.94 -3.80
N LEU A 93 -10.19 17.06 -2.48
CA LEU A 93 -10.91 16.25 -1.49
C LEU A 93 -12.21 16.95 -1.09
N PRO A 94 -13.39 16.32 -1.30
CA PRO A 94 -14.68 16.87 -0.88
C PRO A 94 -14.68 17.30 0.59
N GLY A 95 -15.00 18.58 0.84
CA GLY A 95 -15.05 19.15 2.19
C GLY A 95 -13.71 19.33 2.91
N LYS A 96 -12.58 18.98 2.28
CA LYS A 96 -11.23 19.07 2.89
C LYS A 96 -10.27 19.97 2.09
N GLY A 97 -10.49 20.16 0.80
CA GLY A 97 -9.66 21.01 -0.08
C GLY A 97 -8.61 20.24 -0.87
N PRO A 98 -7.67 20.94 -1.55
CA PRO A 98 -6.73 20.30 -2.46
C PRO A 98 -5.64 19.52 -1.69
N VAL A 99 -5.16 18.44 -2.29
CA VAL A 99 -3.98 17.67 -1.87
C VAL A 99 -3.19 17.29 -3.13
N LYS A 100 -1.87 17.44 -3.09
CA LYS A 100 -0.98 16.98 -4.16
C LYS A 100 -0.48 15.58 -3.81
N VAL A 101 -0.56 14.64 -4.73
CA VAL A 101 -0.25 13.22 -4.48
C VAL A 101 0.86 12.78 -5.41
N VAL A 102 1.93 12.23 -4.84
CA VAL A 102 3.07 11.65 -5.57
C VAL A 102 3.07 10.15 -5.32
N LYS A 103 2.82 9.36 -6.35
CA LYS A 103 2.60 7.91 -6.22
C LYS A 103 3.86 7.10 -5.93
N ASP A 104 4.96 7.50 -6.56
CA ASP A 104 6.28 6.86 -6.43
C ASP A 104 7.36 7.84 -6.90
N LEU A 105 8.26 8.25 -6.01
CA LEU A 105 9.40 9.11 -6.35
C LEU A 105 10.34 8.47 -7.39
N ALA A 106 10.38 7.14 -7.48
CA ALA A 106 11.25 6.42 -8.39
C ALA A 106 10.89 6.64 -9.87
N GLU A 107 9.63 6.96 -10.15
CA GLU A 107 9.12 7.13 -11.52
C GLU A 107 9.29 8.55 -12.06
N LEU A 108 9.72 9.49 -11.21
CA LEU A 108 9.91 10.89 -11.55
C LEU A 108 11.30 11.16 -12.15
N THR A 109 11.35 12.04 -13.15
CA THR A 109 12.59 12.67 -13.62
C THR A 109 13.16 13.61 -12.56
N ASP A 110 14.41 14.05 -12.72
CA ASP A 110 15.01 14.97 -11.75
C ASP A 110 14.35 16.37 -11.76
N ASP A 111 13.86 16.82 -12.91
CA ASP A 111 13.08 18.06 -13.01
C ASP A 111 11.72 17.91 -12.30
N GLU A 112 11.00 16.80 -12.53
CA GLU A 112 9.74 16.49 -11.82
C GLU A 112 9.97 16.40 -10.29
N LYS A 113 11.08 15.81 -9.86
CA LYS A 113 11.46 15.75 -8.43
C LYS A 113 11.77 17.14 -7.87
N ALA A 114 12.47 17.98 -8.61
CA ALA A 114 12.79 19.33 -8.16
C ALA A 114 11.52 20.14 -7.88
N GLU A 115 10.52 20.08 -8.76
CA GLU A 115 9.21 20.72 -8.56
C GLU A 115 8.45 20.12 -7.37
N VAL A 116 8.45 18.79 -7.23
CA VAL A 116 7.85 18.11 -6.08
C VAL A 116 8.53 18.52 -4.79
N TYR A 117 9.86 18.69 -4.78
CA TYR A 117 10.60 19.11 -3.59
C TYR A 117 10.23 20.53 -3.18
N ASP A 118 10.15 21.46 -4.12
CA ASP A 118 9.77 22.85 -3.81
C ASP A 118 8.37 22.91 -3.17
N ALA A 119 7.41 22.17 -3.74
CA ALA A 119 6.07 22.07 -3.19
C ALA A 119 6.06 21.38 -1.81
N PHE A 120 6.85 20.31 -1.64
CA PHE A 120 6.99 19.60 -0.38
C PHE A 120 7.57 20.51 0.71
N ALA A 121 8.67 21.20 0.42
CA ALA A 121 9.36 22.08 1.35
C ALA A 121 8.46 23.25 1.80
N ALA A 122 7.74 23.89 0.88
CA ALA A 122 6.78 24.94 1.19
C ALA A 122 5.66 24.42 2.12
N SER A 123 5.13 23.22 1.84
CA SER A 123 4.06 22.64 2.66
C SER A 123 4.51 22.27 4.07
N VAL A 124 5.64 21.57 4.23
CA VAL A 124 6.09 21.10 5.56
C VAL A 124 6.58 22.22 6.46
N THR A 125 6.98 23.36 5.88
CA THR A 125 7.39 24.56 6.64
C THR A 125 6.23 25.50 6.96
N GLY A 126 5.01 25.17 6.54
CA GLY A 126 3.81 25.96 6.86
C GLY A 126 3.73 27.28 6.12
N VAL A 127 4.26 27.37 4.90
CA VAL A 127 4.07 28.56 4.05
C VAL A 127 2.57 28.76 3.80
N ASP A 128 2.07 29.97 4.02
CA ASP A 128 0.64 30.30 3.86
C ASP A 128 0.15 29.94 2.45
N GLY A 129 -0.96 29.19 2.39
CA GLY A 129 -1.57 28.75 1.15
C GLY A 129 -0.89 27.56 0.47
N ALA A 130 0.16 26.99 1.05
CA ALA A 130 0.78 25.77 0.53
C ALA A 130 -0.21 24.59 0.55
N ILE A 131 -0.27 23.85 -0.56
CA ILE A 131 -1.12 22.67 -0.68
C ILE A 131 -0.40 21.50 0.03
N PRO A 132 -1.07 20.71 0.89
CA PRO A 132 -0.46 19.54 1.50
C PRO A 132 -0.14 18.45 0.48
N LEU A 133 0.95 17.72 0.72
CA LEU A 133 1.40 16.63 -0.13
C LEU A 133 1.16 15.27 0.52
N VAL A 134 0.92 14.26 -0.30
CA VAL A 134 1.01 12.84 0.06
C VAL A 134 2.07 12.21 -0.83
N LEU A 135 3.19 11.80 -0.24
CA LEU A 135 4.36 11.29 -0.93
C LEU A 135 4.55 9.81 -0.62
N ALA A 136 4.47 8.94 -1.63
CA ALA A 136 4.84 7.54 -1.48
C ALA A 136 6.27 7.31 -2.01
N SER A 137 7.12 6.70 -1.20
CA SER A 137 8.52 6.43 -1.55
C SER A 137 9.08 5.27 -0.72
N ASN A 138 10.17 4.64 -1.16
CA ASN A 138 10.96 3.80 -0.25
C ASN A 138 11.88 4.65 0.64
N ASP A 139 12.31 4.11 1.78
CA ASP A 139 13.12 4.83 2.78
C ASP A 139 14.40 5.43 2.17
N GLY A 140 15.16 4.62 1.43
CA GLY A 140 16.40 5.08 0.79
C GLY A 140 16.17 6.12 -0.31
N GLN A 141 15.05 6.01 -1.05
CA GLN A 141 14.69 6.98 -2.09
C GLN A 141 14.25 8.30 -1.49
N LEU A 142 13.51 8.27 -0.38
CA LEU A 142 13.09 9.47 0.34
C LEU A 142 14.31 10.24 0.85
N VAL A 143 15.25 9.55 1.50
CA VAL A 143 16.48 10.15 2.01
C VAL A 143 17.35 10.71 0.87
N ALA A 144 17.46 9.98 -0.25
CA ALA A 144 18.19 10.47 -1.41
C ALA A 144 17.53 11.71 -2.03
N PHE A 145 16.21 11.70 -2.19
CA PHE A 145 15.42 12.80 -2.71
C PHE A 145 15.58 14.07 -1.88
N VAL A 146 15.37 13.99 -0.57
CA VAL A 146 15.45 15.17 0.31
C VAL A 146 16.86 15.74 0.34
N ARG A 147 17.88 14.88 0.37
CA ARG A 147 19.29 15.28 0.36
C ARG A 147 19.69 15.92 -0.97
N GLN A 148 19.24 15.37 -2.09
CA GLN A 148 19.59 15.85 -3.43
C GLN A 148 19.09 17.28 -3.66
N PHE A 149 17.92 17.61 -3.13
CA PHE A 149 17.25 18.89 -3.38
C PHE A 149 17.28 19.85 -2.18
N ALA A 150 18.00 19.52 -1.11
CA ALA A 150 18.07 20.33 0.13
C ALA A 150 18.41 21.80 -0.12
N ASP A 151 19.33 22.11 -1.02
CA ASP A 151 19.78 23.48 -1.28
C ASP A 151 18.73 24.35 -1.99
N ARG A 152 17.61 23.78 -2.44
CA ARG A 152 16.53 24.52 -3.12
C ARG A 152 15.67 25.35 -2.18
N HIS A 153 15.67 25.04 -0.89
CA HIS A 153 14.85 25.73 0.11
C HIS A 153 15.68 26.08 1.35
N PRO A 154 15.53 27.27 1.96
CA PRO A 154 16.30 27.65 3.15
C PRO A 154 16.17 26.66 4.32
N ALA A 155 15.01 26.00 4.44
CA ALA A 155 14.76 24.98 5.45
C ALA A 155 15.21 23.56 5.05
N GLY A 156 15.82 23.38 3.87
CA GLY A 156 16.16 22.06 3.35
C GLY A 156 17.04 21.20 4.27
N PRO A 157 18.09 21.76 4.91
CA PRO A 157 18.87 21.01 5.91
C PRO A 157 18.01 20.53 7.11
N ALA A 158 17.08 21.36 7.59
CA ALA A 158 16.18 20.99 8.68
C ALA A 158 15.17 19.91 8.25
N ILE A 159 14.70 19.93 6.99
CA ILE A 159 13.84 18.90 6.42
C ILE A 159 14.58 17.56 6.30
N ASP A 160 15.84 17.58 5.83
CA ASP A 160 16.68 16.38 5.75
C ASP A 160 16.93 15.77 7.14
N GLU A 161 17.28 16.60 8.13
CA GLU A 161 17.49 16.17 9.50
C GLU A 161 16.22 15.57 10.11
N ALA A 162 15.08 16.27 9.98
CA ALA A 162 13.80 15.81 10.52
C ALA A 162 13.39 14.45 9.92
N ILE A 163 13.51 14.27 8.61
CA ILE A 163 13.15 13.00 7.95
C ILE A 163 14.08 11.87 8.40
N ARG A 164 15.39 12.10 8.47
CA ARG A 164 16.34 11.10 8.98
C ARG A 164 16.02 10.71 10.42
N LYS A 165 15.76 11.70 11.28
CA LYS A 165 15.40 11.50 12.69
C LYS A 165 14.11 10.69 12.81
N MET A 166 13.05 11.05 12.09
CA MET A 166 11.79 10.31 12.08
C MET A 166 11.95 8.86 11.62
N LEU A 167 12.80 8.59 10.62
CA LEU A 167 13.09 7.23 10.17
C LEU A 167 13.83 6.41 11.24
N VAL A 168 14.83 7.00 11.91
CA VAL A 168 15.65 6.33 12.93
C VAL A 168 14.88 6.11 14.23
N GLU A 169 14.19 7.14 14.72
CA GLU A 169 13.42 7.11 15.98
C GLU A 169 12.05 6.46 15.84
N GLU A 170 11.64 6.16 14.60
CA GLU A 170 10.32 5.61 14.26
C GLU A 170 9.15 6.53 14.63
N SER A 171 9.41 7.83 14.66
CA SER A 171 8.42 8.87 14.97
C SER A 171 7.49 9.12 13.78
N GLU A 172 6.17 9.08 14.02
CA GLU A 172 5.16 9.33 12.98
C GLU A 172 4.85 10.81 12.75
N VAL A 173 5.19 11.67 13.70
CA VAL A 173 4.88 13.11 13.69
C VAL A 173 6.17 13.88 13.92
N SER A 174 6.44 14.87 13.07
CA SER A 174 7.59 15.77 13.26
C SER A 174 7.29 16.78 14.36
N ALA A 175 8.29 17.09 15.19
CA ALA A 175 8.17 18.14 16.20
C ALA A 175 8.27 19.55 15.59
N ASP A 176 9.00 19.68 14.47
CA ASP A 176 9.45 20.96 13.94
C ASP A 176 8.82 21.30 12.58
N LEU A 177 8.09 20.36 11.97
CA LEU A 177 7.51 20.48 10.63
C LEU A 177 6.05 20.04 10.62
N SER A 178 5.26 20.61 9.71
CA SER A 178 3.91 20.14 9.38
C SER A 178 3.98 18.86 8.54
N LEU A 179 4.49 17.79 9.15
CA LEU A 179 4.86 16.54 8.49
C LEU A 179 4.48 15.32 9.34
N ARG A 180 3.85 14.34 8.69
CA ARG A 180 3.66 12.98 9.22
C ARG A 180 4.38 11.96 8.34
N LEU A 181 5.00 10.96 8.95
CA LEU A 181 5.71 9.89 8.26
C LEU A 181 5.19 8.53 8.73
N TYR A 182 4.61 7.75 7.82
CA TYR A 182 4.07 6.43 8.13
C TYR A 182 4.90 5.36 7.41
N ASN A 183 5.64 4.56 8.18
CA ASN A 183 6.42 3.44 7.63
C ASN A 183 5.56 2.17 7.56
N LEU A 184 5.23 1.73 6.34
CA LEU A 184 4.40 0.54 6.12
C LEU A 184 5.16 -0.77 6.29
N SER A 185 6.50 -0.78 6.30
CA SER A 185 7.28 -2.01 6.51
C SER A 185 7.25 -2.50 7.97
N ARG A 186 6.75 -1.67 8.90
CA ARG A 186 6.77 -1.95 10.35
C ARG A 186 5.48 -2.57 10.87
N GLN A 187 4.62 -3.07 9.99
CA GLN A 187 3.32 -3.61 10.38
C GLN A 187 3.44 -5.06 10.87
N PRO A 188 2.60 -5.50 11.82
CA PRO A 188 2.57 -6.89 12.24
C PRO A 188 2.17 -7.81 11.07
N HIS A 189 3.14 -8.53 10.51
CA HIS A 189 2.95 -9.36 9.30
C HIS A 189 1.98 -10.52 9.50
N ASP A 190 1.83 -11.01 10.74
CA ASP A 190 0.87 -12.05 11.10
C ASP A 190 -0.57 -11.54 11.08
N ALA A 191 -0.81 -10.33 11.60
CA ALA A 191 -2.10 -9.66 11.48
C ALA A 191 -2.44 -9.39 10.00
N LEU A 192 -1.49 -8.84 9.24
CA LEU A 192 -1.65 -8.58 7.81
C LEU A 192 -1.94 -9.87 7.01
N PHE A 193 -1.29 -10.98 7.34
CA PHE A 193 -1.60 -12.29 6.75
C PHE A 193 -3.05 -12.70 7.03
N GLY A 194 -3.51 -12.53 8.27
CA GLY A 194 -4.90 -12.79 8.65
C GLY A 194 -5.89 -11.98 7.81
N GLU A 195 -5.62 -10.70 7.58
CA GLU A 195 -6.45 -9.82 6.75
C GLU A 195 -6.46 -10.24 5.28
N VAL A 196 -5.29 -10.58 4.72
CA VAL A 196 -5.19 -11.10 3.34
C VAL A 196 -6.03 -12.38 3.18
N VAL A 197 -5.90 -13.32 4.12
CA VAL A 197 -6.68 -14.56 4.10
C VAL A 197 -8.17 -14.26 4.18
N ASP A 198 -8.60 -13.38 5.08
CA ASP A 198 -10.00 -13.01 5.21
C ASP A 198 -10.55 -12.35 3.95
N ALA A 199 -9.79 -11.43 3.34
CA ALA A 199 -10.16 -10.77 2.09
C ALA A 199 -10.39 -11.79 0.96
N ILE A 200 -9.58 -12.85 0.92
CA ILE A 200 -9.73 -13.91 -0.08
C ILE A 200 -10.89 -14.83 0.27
N VAL A 201 -10.96 -15.35 1.49
CA VAL A 201 -11.97 -16.34 1.91
C VAL A 201 -13.38 -15.77 1.86
N LYS A 202 -13.55 -14.51 2.27
CA LYS A 202 -14.86 -13.83 2.32
C LYS A 202 -15.23 -13.15 1.00
N HIS A 203 -14.44 -13.34 -0.06
CA HIS A 203 -14.65 -12.65 -1.32
C HIS A 203 -16.01 -13.02 -1.97
N PRO A 204 -16.88 -12.06 -2.30
CA PRO A 204 -18.24 -12.34 -2.76
C PRO A 204 -18.29 -13.08 -4.10
N ASP A 205 -17.29 -12.89 -4.96
CA ASP A 205 -17.25 -13.54 -6.28
C ASP A 205 -16.95 -15.06 -6.23
N TRP A 206 -16.76 -15.66 -5.04
CA TRP A 206 -16.75 -17.13 -4.92
C TRP A 206 -18.09 -17.77 -5.31
N SER A 207 -19.19 -17.02 -5.22
CA SER A 207 -20.52 -17.42 -5.73
C SER A 207 -20.52 -17.68 -7.24
N ARG A 208 -19.56 -17.12 -8.00
CA ARG A 208 -19.43 -17.42 -9.44
C ARG A 208 -18.97 -18.84 -9.72
N CYS A 209 -18.56 -19.59 -8.70
CA CYS A 209 -18.29 -21.02 -8.83
C CYS A 209 -19.56 -21.87 -8.70
N ASP A 210 -20.71 -21.28 -8.39
CA ASP A 210 -21.98 -22.00 -8.29
C ASP A 210 -22.34 -22.58 -9.68
N GLY A 211 -22.53 -23.89 -9.74
CA GLY A 211 -22.73 -24.63 -10.99
C GLY A 211 -21.45 -25.14 -11.67
N CYS A 212 -20.26 -24.91 -11.10
CA CYS A 212 -19.02 -25.51 -11.61
C CYS A 212 -19.04 -27.05 -11.44
N THR A 213 -18.83 -27.78 -12.53
CA THR A 213 -18.82 -29.26 -12.53
C THR A 213 -17.87 -29.87 -11.50
N LEU A 214 -16.67 -29.30 -11.35
CA LEU A 214 -15.68 -29.78 -10.38
C LEU A 214 -16.10 -29.52 -8.93
N LEU A 215 -16.83 -28.42 -8.69
CA LEU A 215 -17.36 -28.12 -7.35
C LEU A 215 -18.51 -29.06 -7.02
N VAL A 216 -19.45 -29.28 -7.96
CA VAL A 216 -20.57 -30.21 -7.82
C VAL A 216 -20.09 -31.64 -7.60
N ALA A 217 -19.03 -32.05 -8.32
CA ALA A 217 -18.42 -33.36 -8.15
C ALA A 217 -17.56 -33.49 -6.87
N GLY A 218 -17.36 -32.41 -6.11
CA GLY A 218 -16.53 -32.41 -4.90
C GLY A 218 -15.02 -32.56 -5.15
N THR A 219 -14.56 -32.43 -6.40
CA THR A 219 -13.17 -32.65 -6.81
C THR A 219 -12.41 -31.36 -7.08
N CYS A 220 -13.02 -30.19 -6.88
CA CYS A 220 -12.36 -28.90 -7.11
C CYS A 220 -11.20 -28.67 -6.12
N PRO A 221 -9.93 -28.70 -6.56
CA PRO A 221 -8.79 -28.53 -5.66
C PRO A 221 -8.74 -27.13 -5.04
N ILE A 222 -9.17 -26.10 -5.78
CA ILE A 222 -9.17 -24.71 -5.30
C ILE A 222 -10.16 -24.53 -4.16
N ARG A 223 -11.37 -25.08 -4.26
CA ARG A 223 -12.37 -24.97 -3.19
C ARG A 223 -11.99 -25.80 -1.98
N ARG A 224 -11.31 -26.93 -2.18
CA ARG A 224 -10.67 -27.68 -1.09
C ARG A 224 -9.58 -26.86 -0.40
N ASN A 225 -8.65 -26.27 -1.15
CA ASN A 225 -7.57 -25.45 -0.62
C ASN A 225 -8.12 -24.21 0.11
N LEU A 226 -9.13 -23.55 -0.46
CA LEU A 226 -9.83 -22.43 0.16
C LEU A 226 -10.45 -22.83 1.51
N ALA A 227 -11.13 -23.98 1.57
CA ALA A 227 -11.72 -24.47 2.82
C ALA A 227 -10.66 -24.81 3.88
N ILE A 228 -9.51 -25.36 3.48
CA ILE A 228 -8.37 -25.61 4.39
C ILE A 228 -7.80 -24.29 4.93
N LEU A 229 -7.63 -23.29 4.06
CA LEU A 229 -7.10 -21.98 4.43
C LEU A 229 -8.08 -21.17 5.29
N ALA A 230 -9.39 -21.37 5.10
CA ALA A 230 -10.44 -20.70 5.85
C ALA A 230 -10.54 -21.15 7.31
N LYS A 231 -10.08 -22.37 7.64
CA LYS A 231 -10.07 -22.87 9.01
C LYS A 231 -9.16 -22.02 9.90
N SER A 232 -9.71 -21.55 11.02
CA SER A 232 -9.02 -20.70 12.00
C SER A 232 -8.98 -21.33 13.39
N ASP A 233 -9.55 -22.51 13.56
CA ASP A 233 -9.47 -23.32 14.78
C ASP A 233 -8.06 -23.92 14.98
N ASP A 234 -7.73 -24.31 16.19
CA ASP A 234 -6.48 -25.01 16.50
C ASP A 234 -6.70 -26.53 16.40
N PRO A 235 -5.91 -27.31 15.62
CA PRO A 235 -4.78 -26.90 14.77
C PRO A 235 -5.12 -26.72 13.28
N SER A 236 -5.15 -25.47 12.81
CA SER A 236 -5.34 -25.12 11.40
C SER A 236 -4.02 -24.83 10.67
N LEU A 237 -4.05 -24.92 9.34
CA LEU A 237 -2.95 -24.47 8.47
C LEU A 237 -2.72 -22.96 8.64
N ARG A 238 -3.82 -22.19 8.69
CA ARG A 238 -3.80 -20.73 8.84
C ARG A 238 -3.06 -20.31 10.12
N LEU A 239 -3.38 -20.91 11.26
CA LEU A 239 -2.74 -20.59 12.54
C LEU A 239 -1.23 -20.89 12.49
N ARG A 240 -0.85 -22.06 11.98
CA ARG A 240 0.56 -22.46 11.86
C ARG A 240 1.35 -21.55 10.93
N LEU A 241 0.80 -21.17 9.78
CA LEU A 241 1.42 -20.19 8.87
C LEU A 241 1.56 -18.82 9.53
N SER A 242 0.54 -18.36 10.24
CA SER A 242 0.58 -17.09 11.00
C SER A 242 1.70 -17.09 12.04
N GLN A 243 1.87 -18.20 12.76
CA GLN A 243 2.96 -18.37 13.73
C GLN A 243 4.34 -18.36 13.06
N LEU A 244 4.49 -19.04 11.92
CA LEU A 244 5.74 -19.03 11.16
C LEU A 244 6.09 -17.64 10.63
N ILE A 245 5.11 -16.91 10.10
CA ILE A 245 5.28 -15.52 9.64
C ILE A 245 5.70 -14.61 10.80
N ARG A 246 5.08 -14.78 11.98
CA ARG A 246 5.46 -14.04 13.18
C ARG A 246 6.90 -14.34 13.61
N ILE A 247 7.31 -15.61 13.63
CA ILE A 247 8.68 -16.02 13.96
C ILE A 247 9.67 -15.44 12.94
N ALA A 248 9.35 -15.50 11.64
CA ALA A 248 10.18 -14.92 10.60
C ALA A 248 10.35 -13.41 10.79
N ALA A 249 9.28 -12.69 11.12
CA ALA A 249 9.31 -11.26 11.41
C ALA A 249 10.19 -10.94 12.64
N LEU A 250 10.07 -11.73 13.73
CA LEU A 250 10.93 -11.59 14.91
C LEU A 250 12.41 -11.83 14.63
N ASN A 251 12.73 -12.61 13.59
CA ASN A 251 14.08 -12.84 13.10
C ASN A 251 14.53 -11.81 12.04
N GLY A 252 13.82 -10.68 11.91
CA GLY A 252 14.17 -9.61 10.98
C GLY A 252 13.82 -9.89 9.52
N THR A 253 13.05 -10.95 9.23
CA THR A 253 12.56 -11.19 7.87
C THR A 253 11.32 -10.34 7.61
N HIS A 254 11.46 -9.39 6.69
CA HIS A 254 10.34 -8.57 6.22
C HIS A 254 9.50 -9.31 5.16
N LEU A 255 8.19 -9.39 5.36
CA LEU A 255 7.23 -10.07 4.46
C LEU A 255 6.20 -9.06 3.96
N PRO A 256 6.47 -8.36 2.84
CA PRO A 256 5.54 -7.41 2.24
C PRO A 256 4.18 -8.04 1.90
N VAL A 257 3.11 -7.23 1.85
CA VAL A 257 1.76 -7.72 1.49
C VAL A 257 1.74 -8.47 0.16
N ARG A 258 2.59 -8.07 -0.80
CA ARG A 258 2.78 -8.79 -2.06
C ARG A 258 3.20 -10.25 -1.86
N GLN A 259 4.14 -10.54 -0.96
CA GLN A 259 4.59 -11.90 -0.68
C GLN A 259 3.50 -12.72 0.02
N LEU A 260 2.68 -12.10 0.87
CA LEU A 260 1.54 -12.75 1.49
C LEU A 260 0.46 -13.11 0.46
N LEU A 261 0.18 -12.21 -0.49
CA LEU A 261 -0.72 -12.46 -1.62
C LEU A 261 -0.21 -13.58 -2.54
N LEU A 262 1.10 -13.60 -2.80
CA LEU A 262 1.77 -14.68 -3.55
C LEU A 262 1.62 -16.04 -2.84
N LEU A 263 1.89 -16.07 -1.53
CA LEU A 263 1.73 -17.27 -0.70
C LEU A 263 0.29 -17.78 -0.76
N CYS A 264 -0.70 -16.91 -0.57
CA CYS A 264 -2.10 -17.30 -0.62
C CYS A 264 -2.52 -17.78 -2.02
N SER A 265 -2.06 -17.10 -3.07
CA SER A 265 -2.32 -17.53 -4.46
C SER A 265 -1.73 -18.91 -4.73
N ASN A 266 -0.51 -19.18 -4.25
CA ASN A 266 0.13 -20.49 -4.35
C ASN A 266 -0.63 -21.57 -3.59
N ILE A 267 -1.05 -21.31 -2.35
CA ILE A 267 -1.85 -22.24 -1.55
C ILE A 267 -3.16 -22.59 -2.27
N LEU A 268 -3.82 -21.60 -2.87
CA LEU A 268 -5.11 -21.80 -3.52
C LEU A 268 -5.00 -22.54 -4.84
N LEU A 269 -4.04 -22.14 -5.68
CA LEU A 269 -3.91 -22.63 -7.05
C LEU A 269 -2.98 -23.84 -7.17
N GLY A 270 -2.21 -24.16 -6.14
CA GLY A 270 -1.36 -25.34 -6.11
C GLY A 270 -2.19 -26.61 -6.20
N ASP A 271 -1.86 -27.45 -7.18
CA ASP A 271 -2.35 -28.82 -7.28
C ASP A 271 -1.23 -29.80 -6.91
N GLY A 272 -1.58 -30.82 -6.14
CA GLY A 272 -0.77 -32.03 -6.17
C GLY A 272 -1.03 -32.68 -7.51
N LYS A 273 -0.06 -32.69 -8.43
CA LYS A 273 -0.13 -33.57 -9.60
C LYS A 273 -0.47 -34.96 -9.07
N SER A 274 -1.69 -35.41 -9.35
CA SER A 274 -2.16 -36.76 -9.07
C SER A 274 -1.68 -37.67 -10.17
#